data_AF-A0A8J6Z441-F1
#
_entry.id   AF-A0A8J6Z441-F1
#
_cell.length_a   1.000
_cell.length_b   1.000
_cell.length_c   1.000
_cell.angle_alpha   90.00
_cell.angle_beta   90.00
_cell.angle_gamma   90.00
#
_symmetry.space_group_name_H-M   'P 1'
#
loop_
_entity.id
_entity.type
_entity.pdbx_description
1 polymer ?
#
loop_
_entity_poly.entity_id
_entity_poly.type
_entity_poly.pdbx_seq_one_letter_code
_entity_poly.pdbx_strand_id
1 'polypeptide(L)' 'MKIAYAQMKVSAGHPDVNTKKILHFIDEARTQGADMIIFPPESIAGKMLGGASLE' A
#
# COMPACT_ATOMS: atom_id res chain seq x y z
N MET A 1 7.66 5.44 20.06
CA MET A 1 7.20 5.51 18.66
C MET A 1 7.43 4.17 17.99
N LYS A 2 6.35 3.46 17.63
CA LYS A 2 6.37 2.16 16.97
C LYS A 2 5.95 2.36 15.51
N ILE A 3 6.77 1.88 14.57
CA ILE A 3 6.52 2.01 13.13
C ILE A 3 6.33 0.62 12.53
N ALA A 4 5.24 0.43 11.81
CA ALA A 4 4.99 -0.78 11.03
C ALA A 4 5.45 -0.58 9.58
N TYR A 5 5.94 -1.65 8.96
CA TYR A 5 6.27 -1.69 7.54
C TYR A 5 5.40 -2.74 6.85
N ALA A 6 4.50 -2.30 5.98
CA ALA A 6 3.57 -3.20 5.30
C ALA A 6 4.26 -3.90 4.13
N GLN A 7 4.37 -5.22 4.19
CA GLN A 7 4.80 -6.02 3.05
C GLN A 7 3.58 -6.50 2.28
N MET A 8 3.27 -5.83 1.17
CA MET A 8 2.11 -6.15 0.34
C MET A 8 2.47 -6.34 -1.12
N LYS A 9 1.81 -7.29 -1.79
CA LYS A 9 1.84 -7.39 -3.24
C LYS A 9 0.89 -6.34 -3.83
N VAL A 10 1.45 -5.36 -4.53
CA VAL A 10 0.71 -4.33 -5.26
C VAL A 10 0.26 -4.87 -6.61
N SER A 11 -1.02 -4.75 -6.91
CA SER A 11 -1.61 -5.13 -8.20
C SER A 11 -1.74 -3.89 -9.08
N ALA A 12 -0.91 -3.76 -10.11
CA ALA A 12 -0.94 -2.62 -11.02
C ALA A 12 -2.31 -2.48 -11.71
N GLY A 13 -2.85 -1.26 -11.75
CA GLY A 13 -4.15 -0.97 -12.36
C GLY A 13 -5.36 -1.37 -11.53
N HIS A 14 -5.16 -1.91 -10.32
CA HIS A 14 -6.23 -2.35 -9.42
C HIS A 14 -6.21 -1.58 -8.09
N PRO A 15 -6.49 -0.26 -8.10
CA PRO A 15 -6.53 0.53 -6.87
C PRO A 15 -7.60 0.04 -5.89
N ASP A 16 -8.71 -0.51 -6.38
CA ASP A 16 -9.75 -1.10 -5.55
C ASP A 16 -9.24 -2.28 -4.71
N VAL A 17 -8.43 -3.17 -5.30
CA VAL A 17 -7.81 -4.31 -4.62
C VAL A 17 -6.73 -3.83 -3.67
N ASN A 18 -5.90 -2.89 -4.10
CA ASN A 18 -4.79 -2.41 -3.29
C ASN A 18 -5.27 -1.62 -2.06
N THR A 19 -6.29 -0.76 -2.21
CA THR A 19 -6.87 -0.01 -1.10
C THR A 19 -7.48 -0.94 -0.05
N LYS A 20 -8.13 -2.04 -0.46
CA LYS A 20 -8.63 -3.06 0.50
C LYS A 20 -7.48 -3.68 1.32
N LYS A 21 -6.34 -3.99 0.69
CA LYS A 21 -5.15 -4.49 1.40
C LYS A 21 -4.57 -3.42 2.33
N ILE A 22 -4.47 -2.17 1.89
CA ILE A 22 -4.00 -1.05 2.72
C ILE A 22 -4.84 -0.92 3.98
N LEU A 23 -6.17 -0.95 3.86
CA LEU A 23 -7.09 -0.87 5.01
C LEU A 23 -6.87 -2.03 5.99
N HIS A 24 -6.67 -3.25 5.48
CA HIS A 24 -6.34 -4.41 6.31
C HIS A 24 -5.02 -4.21 7.08
N PHE A 25 -3.96 -3.75 6.42
CA PHE A 25 -2.67 -3.49 7.09
C PHE A 25 -2.72 -2.32 8.08
N ILE A 26 -3.53 -1.29 7.83
CA ILE A 26 -3.77 -0.22 8.80
C ILE A 26 -4.39 -0.79 10.08
N ASP A 27 -5.39 -1.67 9.94
CA ASP A 27 -6.04 -2.28 11.09
C ASP A 27 -5.08 -3.20 11.86
N GLU A 28 -4.29 -4.01 11.13
CA GLU A 28 -3.25 -4.85 11.73
C GLU A 28 -2.22 -4.01 12.50
N ALA A 29 -1.70 -2.92 11.90
CA ALA A 29 -0.76 -2.03 12.56
C ALA A 29 -1.35 -1.34 13.78
N ARG A 30 -2.64 -0.94 13.72
CA ARG A 30 -3.37 -0.39 14.86
C ARG A 30 -3.45 -1.40 16.01
N THR A 31 -3.84 -2.64 15.73
CA THR A 31 -3.93 -3.70 16.77
C THR A 31 -2.58 -4.01 17.40
N GLN A 32 -1.49 -3.83 16.65
CA GLN A 32 -0.13 -3.95 17.16
C GLN A 32 0.37 -2.69 17.88
N GLY A 33 -0.41 -1.61 17.97
CA GLY A 33 -0.04 -0.37 18.63
C GLY A 33 1.03 0.43 17.89
N ALA A 34 1.05 0.39 16.55
CA ALA A 34 1.92 1.23 15.75
C ALA A 34 1.37 2.68 15.68
N ASP A 35 2.27 3.65 15.81
CA ASP A 35 1.98 5.07 15.65
C ASP A 35 1.97 5.49 14.17
N MET A 36 2.69 4.74 13.33
CA MET A 36 2.84 4.99 11.90
C MET A 36 2.99 3.66 11.15
N ILE A 37 2.45 3.59 9.93
CA ILE A 37 2.69 2.49 8.99
C ILE A 37 3.20 3.06 7.66
N ILE A 38 4.23 2.42 7.10
CA ILE A 38 4.81 2.76 5.79
C ILE A 38 4.42 1.67 4.79
N PHE A 39 4.02 2.11 3.61
CA PHE A 39 3.67 1.24 2.48
C PHE A 39 4.71 1.34 1.36
N PRO A 40 4.83 0.32 0.50
CA PRO A 40 5.63 0.38 -0.72
C PRO A 40 5.27 1.59 -1.61
N PRO A 41 6.18 2.07 -2.45
CA PRO A 41 5.87 3.11 -3.44
C PRO A 41 4.74 2.67 -4.37
N GLU A 42 3.92 3.63 -4.78
CA GLU A 42 2.78 3.42 -5.69
C GLU A 42 1.75 2.38 -5.17
N SER A 43 1.65 2.17 -3.86
CA SER A 43 0.78 1.14 -3.26
C SER A 43 -0.71 1.30 -3.57
N ILE A 44 -1.18 2.46 -4.01
CA ILE A 44 -2.58 2.64 -4.43
C ILE A 44 -2.74 2.16 -5.87
N ALA A 45 -2.16 2.84 -6.86
CA ALA A 45 -2.38 2.53 -8.28
C ALA A 45 -1.59 1.31 -8.78
N GLY A 46 -0.45 1.04 -8.15
CA GLY A 46 0.60 0.15 -8.64
C GLY A 46 1.34 0.72 -9.85
N LYS A 47 2.58 0.28 -10.00
CA LYS A 47 3.43 0.74 -11.11
C LYS A 47 2.89 0.24 -12.44
N MET A 48 2.53 1.18 -13.32
CA MET A 48 2.20 0.88 -14.71
C MET A 48 3.48 0.51 -15.45
N LEU A 49 3.58 -0.74 -15.89
CA LEU A 49 4.67 -1.20 -16.75
C LEU A 49 4.13 -1.24 -18.19
N GLY A 50 4.46 -0.20 -18.97
CA GLY A 50 3.98 -0.02 -20.34
C GLY A 50 3.56 1.43 -20.56
N GLY A 51 4.31 2.15 -21.40
CA GLY A 51 4.25 3.60 -21.56
C GLY A 51 2.85 4.15 -21.81
N ALA A 52 2.26 4.71 -20.77
CA ALA A 52 1.36 5.86 -20.84
C ALA A 52 1.60 6.75 -19.60
N SER A 53 2.86 6.88 -19.19
CA SER A 53 3.28 8.08 -18.49
C SER A 53 3.27 9.17 -19.55
N LEU A 54 2.42 10.17 -19.36
CA LEU A 54 2.37 11.40 -20.16
C LEU A 54 3.79 12.01 -20.18
N GLU A 55 4.50 11.84 -21.29
CA GLU A 55 5.33 12.90 -21.87
C GLU A 55 4.47 13.69 -22.85
#